data_AF-A0A1V0PKQ1-F1
#
_entry.id   AF-A0A1V0PKQ1-F1
#
_cell.length_a   1.000
_cell.length_b   1.000
_cell.length_c   1.000
_cell.angle_alpha   90.00
_cell.angle_beta   90.00
_cell.angle_gamma   90.00
#
_symmetry.space_group_name_H-M   'P 1'
#
loop_
_entity.id
_entity.type
_entity.pdbx_description
1 polymer ?
#
loop_
_entity_poly.entity_id
_entity_poly.type
_entity_poly.pdbx_seq_one_letter_code
_entity_poly.pdbx_strand_id
1 'polypeptide(L)'
;MFLVKNKLHFLKLFLIIILGLLMMTNNNQVMAIKKQEFISDNKNMNIKLLELSIQQKQLEEEIYYFRNNKNPDLNLADTKKILKLEEKNLQLKEKKSEIYKNISQKTKKVTFNLKPFIKII
;
A
#
# COMPACT_ATOMS: atom_id res chain seq x y z
N MET A 1 -30.86 12.42 57.88
CA MET A 1 -30.45 12.80 56.50
C MET A 1 -28.94 12.61 56.32
N PHE A 2 -28.44 11.36 56.37
CA PHE A 2 -26.97 11.10 56.42
C PHE A 2 -26.51 9.94 55.52
N LEU A 3 -27.36 9.45 54.60
CA LEU A 3 -27.03 8.31 53.73
C LEU A 3 -26.60 8.68 52.29
N VAL A 4 -26.58 9.97 51.95
CA VAL A 4 -26.29 10.42 50.57
C VAL A 4 -24.81 10.78 50.36
N LYS A 5 -24.05 11.07 51.43
CA LYS A 5 -22.68 11.61 51.32
C LYS A 5 -21.64 10.60 50.79
N ASN A 6 -21.81 9.29 51.02
CA ASN A 6 -20.84 8.27 50.60
C ASN A 6 -20.98 7.76 49.15
N LYS A 7 -22.07 8.11 48.44
CA LYS A 7 -22.30 7.63 47.05
C LYS A 7 -21.56 8.45 45.98
N LEU A 8 -21.11 9.65 46.30
CA LEU A 8 -20.36 10.52 45.38
C LEU A 8 -18.99 9.94 45.00
N HIS A 9 -18.37 9.14 45.88
CA HIS A 9 -17.06 8.56 45.63
C HIS A 9 -17.10 7.49 44.51
N PHE A 10 -18.18 6.71 44.46
CA PHE A 10 -18.42 5.72 43.41
C PHE A 10 -18.72 6.38 42.06
N LEU A 11 -19.38 7.55 42.05
CA LEU A 11 -19.68 8.30 40.83
C LEU A 11 -18.39 8.74 40.10
N LYS A 12 -17.38 9.20 40.86
CA LYS A 12 -16.08 9.59 40.29
C LYS A 12 -15.36 8.40 39.66
N LEU A 13 -15.37 7.24 40.34
CA LEU A 13 -14.76 6.01 39.83
C LEU A 13 -15.47 5.55 38.54
N PHE A 14 -16.80 5.59 38.54
CA PHE A 14 -17.62 5.24 37.39
C PHE A 14 -17.36 6.15 36.18
N LEU A 15 -17.24 7.47 36.41
CA LEU A 15 -16.89 8.43 35.36
C LEU A 15 -15.50 8.16 34.76
N ILE A 16 -14.51 7.81 35.58
CA ILE A 16 -13.15 7.46 35.11
C ILE A 16 -13.19 6.17 34.27
N ILE A 17 -13.96 5.17 34.68
CA ILE A 17 -14.13 3.91 33.94
C ILE A 17 -14.79 4.17 32.58
N ILE A 18 -15.86 4.96 32.54
CA ILE A 18 -16.53 5.35 31.28
C ILE A 18 -15.57 6.12 30.38
N LEU A 19 -14.83 7.09 30.93
CA LEU A 19 -13.88 7.88 30.17
C LEU A 19 -12.76 7.01 29.57
N GLY A 20 -12.25 6.05 30.34
CA GLY A 20 -11.26 5.07 29.87
C GLY A 20 -11.79 4.17 28.76
N LEU A 21 -13.02 3.66 28.91
CA LEU A 21 -13.71 2.88 27.89
C LEU A 21 -13.93 3.69 26.60
N LEU A 22 -14.34 4.95 26.71
CA LEU A 22 -14.63 5.84 25.57
C LEU A 22 -13.36 6.22 24.79
N MET A 23 -12.23 6.39 25.49
CA MET A 23 -10.93 6.57 24.85
C MET A 23 -10.43 5.30 24.15
N MET A 24 -10.65 4.12 24.74
CA MET A 24 -10.28 2.84 24.14
C MET A 24 -11.10 2.52 22.89
N THR A 25 -12.40 2.77 22.90
CA THR A 25 -13.28 2.50 21.74
C THR A 25 -12.97 3.42 20.58
N ASN A 26 -12.76 4.72 20.82
CA ASN A 26 -12.38 5.66 19.77
C ASN A 26 -11.02 5.31 19.13
N ASN A 27 -10.01 4.98 19.93
CA ASN A 27 -8.70 4.60 19.37
C ASN A 27 -8.75 3.28 18.59
N ASN A 28 -9.47 2.27 19.10
CA ASN A 28 -9.58 1.00 18.39
C ASN A 28 -10.37 1.13 17.07
N GLN A 29 -11.43 1.95 17.03
CA GLN A 29 -12.18 2.20 15.80
C GLN A 29 -11.31 2.93 14.76
N VAL A 30 -10.62 4.00 15.14
CA VAL A 30 -9.73 4.74 14.23
C VAL A 30 -8.57 3.87 13.72
N MET A 31 -8.02 2.99 14.56
CA MET A 31 -6.96 2.07 14.17
C MET A 31 -7.47 0.94 13.25
N ALA A 32 -8.68 0.43 13.50
CA ALA A 32 -9.30 -0.61 12.66
C ALA A 32 -9.67 -0.08 11.28
N ILE A 33 -10.25 1.13 11.18
CA ILE A 33 -10.61 1.79 9.91
C ILE A 33 -9.37 1.98 9.04
N LYS A 34 -8.28 2.55 9.61
CA LYS A 34 -7.01 2.72 8.88
C LYS A 34 -6.42 1.41 8.39
N LYS A 35 -6.58 0.32 9.15
CA LYS A 35 -6.10 -1.02 8.75
C LYS A 35 -6.91 -1.60 7.59
N GLN A 36 -8.23 -1.40 7.57
CA GLN A 36 -9.10 -1.85 6.48
C GLN A 36 -8.84 -1.08 5.17
N GLU A 37 -8.71 0.25 5.25
CA GLU A 37 -8.35 1.08 4.09
C GLU A 37 -7.00 0.65 3.50
N PHE A 38 -6.00 0.40 4.35
CA PHE A 38 -4.68 -0.07 3.91
C PHE A 38 -4.71 -1.43 3.19
N ILE A 39 -5.50 -2.38 3.70
CA ILE A 39 -5.65 -3.71 3.09
C ILE A 39 -6.36 -3.61 1.73
N SER A 40 -7.41 -2.78 1.65
CA SER A 40 -8.16 -2.54 0.42
C SER A 40 -7.28 -1.89 -0.66
N ASP A 41 -6.54 -0.84 -0.29
CA ASP A 41 -5.64 -0.13 -1.20
C ASP A 41 -4.55 -1.04 -1.78
N ASN A 42 -3.91 -1.86 -0.94
CA ASN A 42 -2.87 -2.78 -1.39
C ASN A 42 -3.44 -3.88 -2.30
N LYS A 43 -4.65 -4.37 -2.02
CA LYS A 43 -5.31 -5.36 -2.88
C LYS A 43 -5.55 -4.78 -4.28
N ASN A 44 -6.05 -3.54 -4.36
CA ASN A 44 -6.26 -2.86 -5.64
C ASN A 44 -4.94 -2.62 -6.40
N MET A 45 -3.89 -2.20 -5.69
CA MET A 45 -2.56 -2.03 -6.30
C MET A 45 -1.97 -3.35 -6.81
N ASN A 46 -2.17 -4.46 -6.11
CA ASN A 46 -1.70 -5.78 -6.54
C ASN A 46 -2.44 -6.28 -7.79
N ILE A 47 -3.76 -6.05 -7.88
CA ILE A 47 -4.54 -6.37 -9.09
C ILE A 47 -4.02 -5.58 -10.29
N LYS A 48 -3.83 -4.26 -10.11
CA LYS A 48 -3.25 -3.40 -11.16
C LYS A 48 -1.86 -3.86 -11.59
N LEU A 49 -1.05 -4.35 -10.66
CA LEU A 49 0.29 -4.87 -10.94
C LEU A 49 0.26 -6.19 -11.73
N LEU A 50 -0.73 -7.04 -11.45
CA LEU A 50 -0.97 -8.27 -12.22
C LEU A 50 -1.38 -7.94 -13.66
N GLU A 51 -2.34 -7.03 -13.85
CA GLU A 51 -2.79 -6.56 -15.17
C GLU A 51 -1.63 -6.00 -16.00
N LEU A 52 -0.82 -5.12 -15.41
CA LEU A 52 0.36 -4.56 -16.06
C LEU A 52 1.40 -5.64 -16.42
N SER A 53 1.51 -6.70 -15.61
CA SER A 53 2.42 -7.81 -15.88
C SER A 53 1.95 -8.70 -17.03
N ILE A 54 0.64 -8.92 -17.15
CA ILE A 54 0.05 -9.63 -18.28
C ILE A 54 0.28 -8.82 -19.57
N GLN A 55 0.02 -7.52 -19.54
CA GLN A 55 0.26 -6.63 -20.68
C GLN A 55 1.73 -6.61 -21.10
N GLN A 56 2.64 -6.53 -20.12
CA GLN A 56 4.08 -6.56 -20.39
C GLN A 56 4.49 -7.87 -21.09
N LYS A 57 4.00 -9.01 -20.60
CA LYS A 57 4.32 -10.32 -21.18
C LYS A 57 3.85 -10.44 -22.63
N GLN A 58 2.61 -10.04 -22.92
CA GLN A 58 2.07 -10.03 -24.28
C GLN A 58 2.89 -9.15 -25.23
N LEU A 59 3.33 -7.99 -24.73
CA LEU A 59 4.15 -7.06 -25.51
C LEU A 59 5.57 -7.60 -25.77
N GLU A 60 6.18 -8.27 -24.79
CA GLU A 60 7.47 -8.94 -24.93
C GLU A 60 7.41 -10.09 -25.93
N GLU A 61 6.31 -10.86 -25.94
CA GLU A 61 6.04 -11.90 -26.94
C GLU A 61 5.86 -11.31 -28.34
N GLU A 62 5.15 -10.18 -28.48
CA GLU A 62 5.00 -9.49 -29.77
C GLU A 62 6.36 -8.97 -30.30
N ILE A 63 7.17 -8.37 -29.43
CA ILE A 63 8.53 -7.90 -29.77
C ILE A 63 9.40 -9.10 -30.19
N TYR A 64 9.35 -10.20 -29.45
CA TYR A 64 10.11 -11.41 -29.75
C TYR A 64 9.71 -12.01 -31.11
N TYR A 65 8.40 -12.17 -31.35
CA TYR A 65 7.88 -12.65 -32.62
C TYR A 65 8.34 -11.76 -33.77
N PHE A 66 8.26 -10.45 -33.60
CA PHE A 66 8.63 -9.50 -34.63
C PHE A 66 10.12 -9.56 -34.97
N ARG A 67 10.98 -9.75 -33.97
CA ARG A 67 12.44 -9.84 -34.16
C ARG A 67 12.89 -11.16 -34.80
N ASN A 68 12.20 -12.26 -34.51
CA ASN A 68 12.64 -13.60 -34.92
C ASN A 68 11.92 -14.18 -36.13
N ASN A 69 10.69 -13.74 -36.41
CA ASN A 69 9.87 -14.30 -37.50
C ASN A 69 9.67 -13.34 -38.69
N LYS A 70 10.13 -12.08 -38.61
CA LYS A 70 10.19 -11.21 -39.79
C LYS A 70 11.55 -11.33 -40.47
N ASN A 71 11.53 -11.25 -41.81
CA ASN A 71 12.71 -11.29 -42.67
C ASN A 71 13.85 -10.40 -42.14
N PRO A 72 15.11 -10.80 -42.36
CA PRO A 72 16.30 -10.05 -41.91
C PRO A 72 16.36 -8.61 -42.44
N ASP A 73 15.67 -8.33 -43.55
CA ASP A 73 15.52 -6.99 -44.13
C ASP A 73 14.31 -6.26 -43.51
N LEU A 74 14.47 -5.78 -42.28
CA LEU A 74 13.50 -4.91 -41.62
C LEU A 74 13.35 -3.60 -42.42
N ASN A 75 12.17 -3.37 -42.98
CA ASN A 75 11.86 -2.09 -43.62
C ASN A 75 11.67 -0.97 -42.56
N LEU A 76 11.73 0.29 -42.99
CA LEU A 76 11.60 1.45 -42.09
C LEU A 76 10.30 1.44 -41.27
N ALA A 77 9.19 0.95 -41.85
CA ALA A 77 7.90 0.88 -41.15
C ALA A 77 7.94 -0.16 -40.02
N ASP A 78 8.64 -1.27 -40.24
CA ASP A 78 8.82 -2.35 -39.30
C ASP A 78 9.72 -1.94 -38.13
N THR A 79 10.83 -1.24 -38.41
CA THR A 79 11.67 -0.63 -37.37
C THR A 79 10.89 0.36 -36.51
N LYS A 80 10.08 1.24 -37.13
CA LYS A 80 9.22 2.18 -36.40
C LYS A 80 8.20 1.46 -35.52
N LYS A 81 7.67 0.33 -35.97
CA LYS A 81 6.71 -0.47 -35.19
C LYS A 81 7.38 -1.11 -33.98
N ILE A 82 8.57 -1.70 -34.13
CA ILE A 82 9.34 -2.26 -33.01
C ILE A 82 9.64 -1.17 -31.97
N LEU A 83 10.16 -0.03 -32.41
CA LEU A 83 10.51 1.07 -31.49
C LEU A 83 9.31 1.53 -30.67
N LYS A 84 8.12 1.61 -31.28
CA LYS A 84 6.88 1.92 -30.54
C LYS A 84 6.50 0.83 -29.53
N LEU A 85 6.72 -0.44 -29.85
CA LEU A 85 6.47 -1.53 -28.91
C LEU A 85 7.46 -1.50 -27.75
N GLU A 86 8.74 -1.23 -28.01
CA GLU A 86 9.77 -1.09 -26.98
C GLU A 86 9.51 0.10 -26.06
N GLU A 87 9.12 1.25 -26.62
CA GLU A 87 8.73 2.44 -25.87
C GLU A 87 7.55 2.13 -24.93
N LYS A 88 6.51 1.45 -25.44
CA LYS A 88 5.39 0.99 -24.62
C LYS A 88 5.84 0.05 -23.50
N ASN A 89 6.81 -0.83 -23.76
CA ASN A 89 7.34 -1.74 -22.75
C ASN A 89 8.06 -0.98 -21.63
N LEU A 90 8.86 0.02 -21.99
CA LEU A 90 9.52 0.91 -21.02
C LEU A 90 8.49 1.64 -20.15
N GLN A 91 7.45 2.21 -20.75
CA GLN A 91 6.37 2.88 -20.01
C GLN A 91 5.65 1.94 -19.03
N LEU A 92 5.42 0.67 -19.40
CA LEU A 92 4.85 -0.33 -18.50
C LEU A 92 5.78 -0.65 -17.31
N LYS A 93 7.10 -0.76 -17.55
CA LYS A 93 8.10 -0.98 -16.51
C LYS A 93 8.14 0.19 -15.51
N GLU A 94 8.07 1.42 -16.01
CA GLU A 94 8.02 2.62 -15.16
C GLU A 94 6.76 2.63 -14.28
N LYS A 95 5.58 2.39 -14.85
CA LYS A 95 4.31 2.31 -14.10
C LYS A 95 4.35 1.23 -13.01
N LYS A 96 4.93 0.06 -13.31
CA LYS A 96 5.11 -1.00 -12.29
C LYS A 96 6.05 -0.55 -11.19
N SER A 97 7.16 0.10 -11.52
CA SER A 97 8.13 0.64 -10.56
C SER A 97 7.47 1.64 -9.60
N GLU A 98 6.61 2.52 -10.12
CA GLU A 98 5.88 3.48 -9.31
C GLU A 98 4.92 2.80 -8.32
N ILE A 99 4.17 1.78 -8.76
CA ILE A 99 3.31 1.00 -7.87
C ILE A 99 4.12 0.31 -6.77
N TYR A 100 5.27 -0.29 -7.10
CA TYR A 100 6.16 -0.88 -6.10
C TYR A 100 6.66 0.14 -5.07
N LYS A 101 7.05 1.35 -5.51
CA LYS A 101 7.45 2.44 -4.60
C LYS A 101 6.30 2.83 -3.68
N ASN A 102 5.08 2.95 -4.21
CA ASN A 102 3.90 3.29 -3.43
C ASN A 102 3.57 2.23 -2.36
N ILE A 103 3.61 0.95 -2.74
CA ILE A 103 3.44 -0.16 -1.79
C ILE A 103 4.54 -0.11 -0.72
N SER A 104 5.80 0.08 -1.11
CA SER A 104 6.94 0.17 -0.19
C SER A 104 6.81 1.32 0.81
N GLN A 105 6.42 2.52 0.35
CA GLN A 105 6.19 3.67 1.22
C GLN A 105 5.05 3.42 2.19
N LYS A 106 3.93 2.88 1.71
CA LYS A 106 2.76 2.54 2.53
C LYS A 106 3.09 1.47 3.59
N THR A 107 3.85 0.45 3.22
CA THR A 107 4.22 -0.68 4.10
C THR A 107 5.41 -0.41 5.03
N LYS A 108 6.08 0.73 4.88
CA LYS A 108 7.25 1.07 5.69
C LYS A 108 6.87 1.18 7.16
N LYS A 109 7.21 0.16 7.95
CA LYS A 109 7.11 0.24 9.41
C LYS A 109 8.08 1.33 9.90
N VAL A 110 7.56 2.32 10.62
CA VAL A 110 8.39 3.26 11.37
C VAL A 110 9.03 2.46 12.52
N THR A 111 10.30 2.10 12.37
CA THR A 111 11.08 1.53 13.45
C THR A 111 11.58 2.67 14.33
N PHE A 112 11.04 2.79 15.54
CA PHE A 112 11.65 3.65 16.54
C PHE A 112 13.00 3.05 16.91
N ASN A 113 14.08 3.79 16.66
CA ASN A 113 15.39 3.42 17.20
C ASN A 113 15.32 3.63 18.71
N LEU A 114 15.17 2.54 19.47
CA LEU A 114 15.06 2.55 20.93
C LEU A 114 16.43 2.69 21.63
N LYS A 115 17.55 2.72 20.89
CA LYS A 115 18.89 2.90 21.46
C LYS A 115 19.04 4.07 22.46
N PRO A 116 18.45 5.25 22.26
CA PRO A 116 18.56 6.33 23.23
C PRO A 116 17.69 6.14 24.49
N PHE A 117 16.65 5.30 24.44
CA PHE A 117 15.76 5.07 25.59
C PHE A 117 16.30 4.02 26.57
N ILE A 118 17.14 3.08 26.11
CA ILE A 118 17.75 2.06 26.95
C ILE A 118 18.79 2.66 27.92
N LYS A 119 19.33 3.85 27.63
CA LYS A 119 20.32 4.52 28.49
C LYS A 119 19.72 5.25 29.70
N ILE A 120 18.39 5.33 29.80
CA ILE A 120 17.69 6.06 30.88
C ILE A 120 17.19 5.11 31.99
N ILE A 121 17.30 3.78 31.79
CA ILE A 121 17.01 2.74 32.80
C ILE A 121 18.33 2.22 33.35
#